data_AF-A0A356ZBJ7-F1
#
_entry.id   AF-A0A356ZBJ7-F1
#
_cell.length_a   1.000
_cell.length_b   1.000
_cell.length_c   1.000
_cell.angle_alpha   90.00
_cell.angle_beta   90.00
_cell.angle_gamma   90.00
#
_symmetry.space_group_name_H-M   'P 1'
#
loop_
_entity.id
_entity.type
_entity.pdbx_description
1 polymer ?
#
loop_
_entity_poly.entity_id
_entity_poly.type
_entity_poly.pdbx_seq_one_letter_code
_entity_poly.pdbx_strand_id
1 'polypeptide(L)'
;MLFKTLSRQKVALGLVLVVGFVLGIVGYGFAGYFSGQSQAPSPVYQKNESGQTYGSDAGITSLEQEPDLIQAESDDGTFGYVLSKDLNGDMPKSPKEAIAMQSKTKSARTIPLYASDGKTVVGSFKIETGDFKELTKPVN
;
A
#
# COMPACT_ATOMS: atom_id res chain seq x y z
N MET A 1 -53.20 34.93 -24.88
CA MET A 1 -52.04 34.20 -25.44
C MET A 1 -52.37 32.72 -25.45
N LEU A 2 -52.31 32.11 -26.64
CA LEU A 2 -52.83 30.77 -26.93
C LEU A 2 -51.68 29.75 -26.79
N PHE A 3 -51.62 28.98 -25.70
CA PHE A 3 -50.64 27.90 -25.58
C PHE A 3 -51.05 26.75 -26.51
N LYS A 4 -50.48 26.70 -27.72
CA LYS A 4 -50.61 25.55 -28.62
C LYS A 4 -50.04 24.31 -27.93
N THR A 5 -50.88 23.30 -27.74
CA THR A 5 -50.48 22.01 -27.19
C THR A 5 -49.43 21.36 -28.11
N LEU A 6 -48.23 21.13 -27.57
CA LEU A 6 -47.15 20.48 -28.29
C LEU A 6 -47.50 19.00 -28.51
N SER A 7 -47.32 18.49 -29.73
CA SER A 7 -47.59 17.08 -30.05
C SER A 7 -46.73 16.16 -29.19
N ARG A 8 -47.25 14.97 -28.86
CA ARG A 8 -46.59 13.97 -27.98
C ARG A 8 -45.14 13.66 -28.40
N GLN A 9 -44.85 13.75 -29.70
CA GLN A 9 -43.50 13.58 -30.26
C GLN A 9 -42.52 14.68 -29.84
N LYS A 10 -42.97 15.94 -29.74
CA LYS A 10 -42.12 17.08 -29.31
C LYS A 10 -41.86 17.05 -27.80
N VAL A 11 -42.81 16.55 -27.01
CA VAL A 11 -42.64 16.33 -25.56
C VAL A 11 -41.64 15.19 -25.29
N ALA A 12 -41.74 14.09 -26.05
CA ALA A 12 -40.81 12.96 -25.94
C ALA A 12 -39.37 13.35 -26.32
N LEU A 13 -39.20 14.11 -27.40
CA LEU A 13 -37.88 14.59 -27.83
C LEU A 13 -37.23 15.54 -26.79
N GLY A 14 -38.02 16.39 -26.15
CA GLY A 14 -37.56 17.25 -25.06
C GLY A 14 -37.06 16.47 -23.84
N LEU A 15 -37.78 15.41 -23.44
CA LEU A 15 -37.38 14.56 -22.31
C LEU A 15 -36.08 13.78 -22.57
N VAL A 16 -35.87 13.28 -23.80
CA VAL A 16 -34.64 12.56 -24.18
C VAL A 16 -33.40 13.45 -24.08
N LEU A 17 -33.49 14.71 -24.50
CA LEU A 17 -32.37 15.67 -24.42
C LEU A 17 -31.96 15.98 -22.97
N VAL A 18 -32.93 16.09 -22.05
CA VAL A 18 -32.64 16.37 -20.63
C VAL A 18 -31.95 15.18 -19.96
N VAL A 19 -32.38 13.94 -20.25
CA VAL A 19 -31.74 12.73 -19.72
C VAL A 19 -30.31 12.57 -20.26
N GLY A 20 -30.09 12.87 -21.56
CA GLY A 20 -28.76 12.85 -22.17
C GLY A 20 -27.79 13.88 -21.55
N PHE A 21 -28.28 15.06 -21.18
CA PHE A 21 -27.46 16.11 -20.57
C PHE A 21 -27.02 15.76 -19.14
N VAL A 22 -27.90 15.13 -18.34
CA VAL A 22 -27.57 14.70 -16.97
C VAL A 22 -26.54 13.57 -16.97
N LEU A 23 -26.66 12.59 -17.88
CA LEU A 23 -25.65 11.53 -18.05
C LEU A 23 -24.30 12.09 -18.53
N GLY A 24 -24.31 13.11 -19.40
CA GLY A 24 -23.09 13.79 -19.86
C GLY A 24 -22.33 14.50 -18.73
N ILE A 25 -23.02 15.22 -17.85
CA ILE A 25 -22.39 15.94 -16.72
C ILE A 25 -21.80 14.95 -15.70
N VAL A 26 -22.52 13.87 -15.38
CA VAL A 26 -22.03 12.83 -14.47
C VAL A 26 -20.80 12.13 -15.07
N GLY A 27 -20.83 11.79 -16.37
CA GLY A 27 -19.68 11.16 -17.05
C GLY A 27 -18.42 12.04 -17.08
N TYR A 28 -18.58 13.35 -17.28
CA TYR A 28 -17.44 14.29 -17.34
C TYR A 28 -16.80 14.50 -15.96
N GLY A 29 -17.60 14.61 -14.90
CA GLY A 29 -17.11 14.72 -13.53
C GLY A 29 -16.50 13.42 -13.01
N PHE A 30 -17.04 12.25 -13.41
CA PHE A 30 -16.54 10.94 -13.01
C PHE A 30 -15.14 10.66 -13.59
N ALA A 31 -14.88 11.01 -14.86
CA ALA A 31 -13.56 10.83 -15.47
C ALA A 31 -12.45 11.60 -14.72
N GLY A 32 -12.74 12.81 -14.26
CA GLY A 32 -11.82 13.62 -13.46
C GLY A 32 -11.52 13.00 -12.08
N TYR A 33 -12.51 12.36 -11.45
CA TYR A 33 -12.33 11.70 -10.15
C TYR A 33 -11.37 10.51 -10.20
N PHE A 34 -11.34 9.73 -11.30
CA PHE A 34 -10.39 8.63 -11.47
C PHE A 34 -9.00 9.09 -11.92
N SER A 35 -8.89 10.24 -12.57
CA SER A 35 -7.63 10.78 -13.06
C SER A 35 -6.72 11.32 -11.93
N GLY A 36 -7.28 11.54 -10.73
CA GLY A 36 -6.57 12.10 -9.58
C GLY A 36 -5.66 11.12 -8.82
N GLN A 37 -5.72 9.81 -9.11
CA GLN A 37 -4.73 8.86 -8.59
C GLN A 37 -3.48 8.87 -9.48
N SER A 38 -2.74 9.98 -9.45
CA SER A 38 -1.36 9.97 -9.91
C SER A 38 -0.56 9.05 -8.99
N GLN A 39 -0.32 7.81 -9.43
CA GLN A 39 0.61 6.90 -8.79
C GLN A 39 1.96 7.62 -8.69
N ALA A 40 2.50 7.76 -7.47
CA ALA A 40 3.86 8.22 -7.29
C ALA A 40 4.78 7.31 -8.14
N PRO A 41 5.78 7.85 -8.85
CA PRO A 41 6.69 7.03 -9.64
C PRO A 41 7.36 6.01 -8.72
N SER A 42 7.35 4.73 -9.11
CA SER A 42 8.00 3.67 -8.35
C SER A 42 9.48 4.00 -8.15
N PRO A 43 10.04 3.81 -6.95
CA PRO A 43 11.46 4.02 -6.73
C PRO A 43 12.30 3.13 -7.64
N VAL A 44 13.42 3.66 -8.13
CA VAL A 44 14.38 2.89 -8.94
C VAL A 44 15.47 2.34 -8.02
N TYR A 45 15.46 1.02 -7.84
CA TYR A 45 16.47 0.32 -7.03
C TYR A 45 17.64 -0.19 -7.89
N GLN A 46 18.82 -0.23 -7.28
CA GLN A 46 19.94 -0.98 -7.82
C GLN A 46 19.69 -2.49 -7.67
N LYS A 47 20.33 -3.29 -8.52
CA LYS A 47 20.31 -4.75 -8.45
C LYS A 47 21.68 -5.31 -8.13
N ASN A 48 21.73 -6.34 -7.30
CA ASN A 48 22.96 -7.08 -7.03
C ASN A 48 23.23 -8.15 -8.12
N GLU A 49 24.33 -8.89 -8.01
CA GLU A 49 24.71 -9.93 -8.97
C GLU A 49 23.69 -11.08 -9.07
N SER A 50 22.89 -11.29 -8.02
CA SER A 50 21.82 -12.29 -8.00
C SER A 50 20.51 -11.76 -8.59
N GLY A 51 20.49 -10.49 -9.06
CA GLY A 51 19.33 -9.83 -9.63
C GLY A 51 18.34 -9.24 -8.61
N GLN A 52 18.65 -9.30 -7.32
CA GLN A 52 17.78 -8.78 -6.26
C GLN A 52 17.87 -7.26 -6.18
N THR A 53 16.73 -6.59 -6.00
CA THR A 53 16.69 -5.13 -5.75
C THR A 53 17.05 -4.82 -4.30
N TYR A 54 17.82 -3.75 -4.07
CA TYR A 54 18.17 -3.31 -2.72
C TYR A 54 18.04 -1.80 -2.55
N GLY A 55 17.59 -1.36 -1.38
CA GLY A 55 17.40 0.06 -1.07
C GLY A 55 16.52 0.31 0.17
N SER A 56 16.20 1.59 0.40
CA SER A 56 15.22 1.98 1.42
C SER A 56 13.81 1.85 0.87
N ASP A 57 12.88 1.40 1.69
CA ASP A 57 11.43 1.39 1.46
C ASP A 57 10.78 2.76 1.80
N ALA A 58 11.57 3.76 2.19
CA ALA A 58 11.04 5.07 2.54
C ALA A 58 10.34 5.74 1.33
N GLY A 59 9.08 6.12 1.53
CA GLY A 59 8.29 6.84 0.54
C GLY A 59 7.56 5.97 -0.47
N ILE A 60 7.58 4.64 -0.33
CA ILE A 60 6.71 3.76 -1.12
C ILE A 60 5.25 3.86 -0.67
N THR A 61 4.34 3.55 -1.59
CA THR A 61 2.89 3.53 -1.31
C THR A 61 2.27 2.14 -1.26
N SER A 62 3.02 1.10 -1.66
CA SER A 62 2.56 -0.30 -1.62
C SER A 62 3.73 -1.27 -1.44
N LEU A 63 3.46 -2.45 -0.85
CA LEU A 63 4.45 -3.52 -0.67
C LEU A 63 5.05 -4.02 -2.00
N GLU A 64 4.33 -3.88 -3.10
CA GLU A 64 4.78 -4.25 -4.44
C GLU A 64 5.94 -3.38 -4.95
N GLN A 65 6.13 -2.20 -4.34
CA GLN A 65 7.20 -1.27 -4.63
C GLN A 65 8.40 -1.45 -3.69
N GLU A 66 8.37 -2.39 -2.75
CA GLU A 66 9.52 -2.68 -1.89
C GLU A 66 10.66 -3.33 -2.68
N PRO A 67 11.92 -3.07 -2.29
CA PRO A 67 13.03 -3.85 -2.77
C PRO A 67 13.04 -5.26 -2.15
N ASP A 68 13.69 -6.22 -2.80
CA ASP A 68 13.90 -7.56 -2.24
C ASP A 68 14.71 -7.51 -0.93
N LEU A 69 15.63 -6.54 -0.84
CA LEU A 69 16.52 -6.25 0.28
C LEU A 69 16.26 -4.83 0.80
N ILE A 70 15.62 -4.71 1.96
CA ILE A 70 15.23 -3.45 2.58
C ILE A 70 16.33 -3.00 3.54
N GLN A 71 16.78 -1.75 3.40
CA GLN A 71 17.78 -1.15 4.26
C GLN A 71 17.31 -1.14 5.73
N ALA A 72 18.17 -1.60 6.63
CA ALA A 72 17.90 -1.64 8.06
C ALA A 72 19.17 -1.36 8.88
N GLU A 73 18.95 -0.95 10.14
CA GLU A 73 19.99 -0.74 11.14
C GLU A 73 19.71 -1.66 12.34
N SER A 74 20.74 -2.35 12.82
CA SER A 74 20.65 -3.19 14.02
C SER A 74 20.72 -2.36 15.31
N ASP A 75 20.44 -2.98 16.46
CA ASP A 75 20.51 -2.33 17.77
C ASP A 75 21.92 -1.91 18.18
N ASP A 76 22.94 -2.53 17.59
CA ASP A 76 24.36 -2.17 17.74
C ASP A 76 24.84 -1.09 16.74
N GLY A 77 23.95 -0.56 15.88
CA GLY A 77 24.27 0.44 14.87
C GLY A 77 24.84 -0.12 13.56
N THR A 78 24.86 -1.46 13.40
CA THR A 78 25.29 -2.08 12.14
C THR A 78 24.26 -1.84 11.04
N PHE A 79 24.69 -1.22 9.95
CA PHE A 79 23.87 -1.04 8.74
C PHE A 79 23.95 -2.26 7.81
N GLY A 80 22.81 -2.62 7.23
CA GLY A 80 22.72 -3.63 6.19
C GLY A 80 21.32 -3.71 5.60
N TYR A 81 20.93 -4.89 5.14
CA TYR A 81 19.67 -5.13 4.47
C TYR A 81 18.97 -6.37 4.98
N VAL A 82 17.67 -6.29 5.23
CA VAL A 82 16.81 -7.43 5.56
C VAL A 82 16.05 -7.88 4.32
N LEU A 83 15.77 -9.17 4.19
CA LEU A 83 14.91 -9.67 3.12
C LEU A 83 13.47 -9.21 3.35
N SER A 84 12.81 -8.59 2.36
CA SER A 84 11.42 -8.11 2.49
C SER A 84 10.46 -9.23 2.92
N LYS A 85 10.60 -10.43 2.33
CA LYS A 85 9.81 -11.62 2.74
C LYS A 85 10.02 -11.99 4.21
N ASP A 86 11.25 -11.83 4.71
CA ASP A 86 11.56 -12.18 6.09
C ASP A 86 11.09 -11.07 7.02
N LEU A 87 11.04 -9.81 6.59
CA LEU A 87 10.51 -8.69 7.37
C LEU A 87 8.98 -8.75 7.47
N ASN A 88 8.30 -8.90 6.34
CA ASN A 88 6.83 -8.89 6.24
C ASN A 88 6.20 -10.21 6.72
N GLY A 89 6.90 -11.33 6.55
CA GLY A 89 6.36 -12.65 6.86
C GLY A 89 5.20 -13.05 5.94
N ASP A 90 4.47 -14.09 6.35
CA ASP A 90 3.30 -14.55 5.60
C ASP A 90 2.14 -13.55 5.78
N MET A 91 1.49 -13.17 4.68
CA MET A 91 0.24 -12.40 4.73
C MET A 91 -0.98 -13.35 4.76
N PRO A 92 -1.96 -13.12 5.66
CA PRO A 92 -3.19 -13.89 5.68
C PRO A 92 -4.00 -13.65 4.40
N LYS A 93 -4.54 -14.72 3.82
CA LYS A 93 -5.37 -14.66 2.59
C LYS A 93 -6.86 -14.51 2.89
N SER A 94 -7.24 -14.58 4.17
CA SER A 94 -8.63 -14.42 4.61
C SER A 94 -8.73 -13.88 6.05
N PRO A 95 -9.85 -13.26 6.44
CA PRO A 95 -10.08 -12.80 7.81
C PRO A 95 -9.94 -13.93 8.85
N LYS A 96 -10.41 -15.15 8.53
CA LYS A 96 -10.29 -16.31 9.41
C LYS A 96 -8.82 -16.72 9.62
N GLU A 97 -8.02 -16.68 8.56
CA GLU A 97 -6.59 -16.96 8.64
C GLU A 97 -5.86 -15.89 9.44
N ALA A 98 -6.22 -14.62 9.29
CA ALA A 98 -5.63 -13.52 10.07
C ALA A 98 -5.79 -13.73 11.59
N ILE A 99 -6.98 -14.16 12.04
CA ILE A 99 -7.23 -14.48 13.46
C ILE A 99 -6.34 -15.65 13.92
N ALA A 100 -6.21 -16.68 13.08
CA ALA A 100 -5.37 -17.84 13.39
C ALA A 100 -3.88 -17.44 13.47
N MET A 101 -3.42 -16.53 12.59
CA MET A 101 -2.04 -16.03 12.57
C MET A 101 -1.74 -15.17 13.80
N GLN A 102 -2.67 -14.29 14.21
CA GLN A 102 -2.50 -13.44 15.39
C GLN A 102 -2.15 -14.25 16.65
N SER A 103 -2.76 -15.42 16.84
CA SER A 103 -2.48 -16.29 18.00
C SER A 103 -1.11 -16.99 17.95
N LYS A 104 -0.50 -17.07 16.76
CA LYS A 104 0.78 -17.77 16.50
C LYS A 104 1.95 -16.81 16.35
N THR A 105 1.70 -15.53 16.08
CA THR A 105 2.73 -14.51 15.96
C THR A 105 3.56 -14.48 17.24
N LYS A 106 4.87 -14.72 17.10
CA LYS A 106 5.80 -14.62 18.22
C LYS A 106 5.94 -13.17 18.64
N SER A 107 6.00 -12.93 19.95
CA SER A 107 6.22 -11.59 20.52
C SER A 107 7.57 -10.99 20.09
N ALA A 108 8.56 -11.83 19.76
CA ALA A 108 9.83 -11.41 19.20
C ALA A 108 10.37 -12.44 18.21
N ARG A 109 11.08 -11.96 17.18
CA ARG A 109 11.87 -12.79 16.27
C ARG A 109 13.09 -12.03 15.76
N THR A 110 14.11 -12.77 15.40
CA THR A 110 15.34 -12.23 14.83
C THR A 110 15.47 -12.70 13.39
N ILE A 111 15.81 -11.79 12.49
CA ILE A 111 16.08 -12.07 11.07
C ILE A 111 17.52 -11.65 10.73
N PRO A 112 18.17 -12.28 9.75
CA PRO A 112 19.52 -11.91 9.36
C PRO A 112 19.58 -10.51 8.72
N LEU A 113 20.67 -9.81 8.97
CA LEU A 113 21.04 -8.57 8.28
C LEU A 113 22.15 -8.89 7.29
N TYR A 114 21.93 -8.58 6.01
CA TYR A 114 22.82 -8.88 4.90
C TYR A 114 23.57 -7.63 4.40
N ALA A 115 24.68 -7.84 3.71
CA ALA A 115 25.24 -6.83 2.80
C ALA A 115 24.35 -6.69 1.55
N SER A 116 24.66 -5.70 0.70
CA SER A 116 23.91 -5.45 -0.55
C SER A 116 23.96 -6.61 -1.55
N ASP A 117 24.90 -7.55 -1.39
CA ASP A 117 25.00 -8.77 -2.19
C ASP A 117 23.89 -9.80 -1.90
N GLY A 118 23.10 -9.60 -0.83
CA GLY A 118 22.03 -10.49 -0.41
C GLY A 118 22.48 -11.87 0.08
N LYS A 119 23.78 -12.07 0.31
CA LYS A 119 24.39 -13.35 0.68
C LYS A 119 25.24 -13.25 1.93
N THR A 120 26.02 -12.19 2.06
CA THR A 120 26.93 -11.99 3.19
C THR A 120 26.13 -11.50 4.39
N VAL A 121 26.09 -12.28 5.47
CA VAL A 121 25.46 -11.88 6.73
C VAL A 121 26.41 -10.95 7.48
N VAL A 122 25.96 -9.73 7.76
CA VAL A 122 26.72 -8.68 8.48
C VAL A 122 26.22 -8.47 9.90
N GLY A 123 25.05 -9.01 10.25
CA GLY A 123 24.49 -8.90 11.60
C GLY A 123 23.11 -9.54 11.72
N SER A 124 22.33 -9.05 12.67
CA SER A 124 20.95 -9.50 12.88
C SER A 124 20.03 -8.33 13.16
N PHE A 125 18.76 -8.45 12.78
CA PHE A 125 17.72 -7.46 13.02
C PHE A 125 16.62 -8.06 13.88
N LYS A 126 16.26 -7.39 14.97
CA LYS A 126 15.29 -7.88 15.96
C LYS A 126 13.94 -7.21 15.73
N ILE A 127 12.90 -8.02 15.60
CA ILE A 127 11.52 -7.58 15.47
C ILE A 127 10.80 -7.96 16.77
N GLU A 128 10.27 -6.97 17.47
CA GLU A 128 9.54 -7.17 18.72
C GLU A 128 8.16 -6.52 18.63
N THR A 129 7.19 -7.18 19.24
CA THR A 129 5.87 -6.59 19.49
C THR A 129 6.02 -5.62 20.66
N GLY A 130 5.70 -4.35 20.44
CA GLY A 130 5.73 -3.36 21.51
C GLY A 130 4.86 -3.79 22.68
N ASP A 131 5.40 -3.73 23.90
CA ASP A 131 4.67 -4.03 25.13
C ASP A 131 3.98 -2.75 25.62
N PHE A 132 2.75 -2.51 25.17
CA PHE A 132 2.00 -1.27 25.46
C PHE A 132 1.66 -1.05 26.95
N LYS A 133 2.05 -1.98 27.84
CA LYS A 133 1.81 -1.90 29.30
C LYS A 133 2.55 -0.75 29.98
N GLU A 134 3.57 -0.16 29.36
CA GLU A 134 4.30 0.98 29.92
C GLU A 134 3.50 2.29 29.85
N LEU A 135 2.58 2.43 28.90
CA LEU A 135 1.81 3.67 28.67
C LEU A 135 0.61 3.85 29.60
N THR A 136 0.31 2.87 30.46
CA THR A 136 -0.78 2.94 31.45
C THR A 136 -0.28 3.11 32.89
N LYS A 137 1.03 3.26 33.11
CA LYS A 137 1.55 3.63 34.44
C LYS A 137 1.13 5.08 34.71
N PRO A 138 0.42 5.36 35.82
CA PRO A 138 0.15 6.74 36.21
C PRO A 138 1.48 7.46 36.42
N VAL A 139 1.60 8.67 35.87
CA VAL A 139 2.68 9.59 36.21
C VAL A 139 2.51 9.93 37.69
N ASN A 140 3.45 9.50 38.53
CA ASN A 140 3.53 9.91 39.93
C ASN A 140 4.02 11.36 40.03
#